data_AF-A0AAN6UBU1-F1
#
_entry.id   AF-A0AAN6UBU1-F1
#
_cell.length_a   1.000
_cell.length_b   1.000
_cell.length_c   1.000
_cell.angle_alpha   90.00
_cell.angle_beta   90.00
_cell.angle_gamma   90.00
#
_symmetry.space_group_name_H-M   'P 1'
#
loop_
_entity.id
_entity.type
_entity.pdbx_description
1 polymer ?
#
loop_
_entity_poly.entity_id
_entity_poly.type
_entity_poly.pdbx_seq_one_letter_code
_entity_poly.pdbx_strand_id
1 'polypeptide(L)'
;KYPALEPFEHHDPGKRADPSYPNLLPAGVAVTDLTATIGTEVRGIPLSSLSSAGKDELARLVAERKVVAFRDQDFADLPIEQALEFGSYFG
;
A
#
# COMPACT_ATOMS: atom_id res chain seq x y z
N LYS A 1 -30.83 13.04 -13.33
CA LYS A 1 -29.84 13.10 -14.43
C LYS A 1 -28.51 13.47 -13.79
N TYR A 2 -27.48 12.62 -13.87
CA TYR A 2 -26.16 12.92 -13.29
C TYR A 2 -25.49 14.06 -14.06
N PRO A 3 -24.60 14.84 -13.41
CA PRO A 3 -23.81 15.86 -14.10
C PRO A 3 -22.92 15.24 -15.18
N ALA A 4 -22.44 16.06 -16.11
CA ALA A 4 -21.45 15.64 -17.09
C ALA A 4 -20.15 15.24 -16.39
N LEU A 5 -19.47 14.21 -16.91
CA LEU A 5 -18.18 13.78 -16.37
C LEU A 5 -17.12 14.86 -16.64
N GLU A 6 -16.34 15.18 -15.63
CA GLU A 6 -15.19 16.07 -15.73
C GLU A 6 -13.89 15.26 -15.88
N PRO A 7 -12.88 15.80 -16.58
CA PRO A 7 -11.56 15.17 -16.63
C PRO A 7 -10.99 14.98 -15.22
N PHE A 8 -10.57 13.75 -14.90
CA PHE A 8 -9.91 13.42 -13.65
C PHE A 8 -8.43 13.14 -13.93
N GLU A 9 -7.54 13.91 -13.30
CA GLU A 9 -6.11 13.64 -13.32
C GLU A 9 -5.76 12.73 -12.14
N HIS A 10 -5.34 11.50 -12.44
CA HIS A 10 -4.93 10.56 -11.40
C HIS A 10 -3.47 10.81 -11.00
N HIS A 11 -3.26 11.09 -9.71
CA HIS A 11 -1.94 11.23 -9.11
C HIS A 11 -1.59 9.98 -8.31
N ASP A 12 -0.77 9.11 -8.91
CA ASP A 12 -0.31 7.87 -8.27
C ASP A 12 0.59 8.17 -7.05
N PRO A 13 0.19 7.77 -5.81
CA PRO A 13 0.99 7.95 -4.60
C PRO A 13 2.40 7.34 -4.70
N GLY A 14 2.56 6.23 -5.42
CA GLY A 14 3.83 5.53 -5.60
C GLY A 14 4.91 6.35 -6.31
N LYS A 15 4.54 7.43 -7.01
CA LYS A 15 5.52 8.36 -7.61
C LYS A 15 6.27 9.21 -6.58
N ARG A 16 5.72 9.35 -5.36
CA ARG A 16 6.34 10.12 -4.26
C ARG A 16 7.21 9.27 -3.35
N ALA A 17 7.12 7.95 -3.48
CA ALA A 17 7.77 6.99 -2.60
C ALA A 17 9.29 7.04 -2.63
N ASP A 18 9.91 6.79 -1.47
CA ASP A 18 11.33 6.50 -1.38
C ASP A 18 11.62 5.09 -1.92
N PRO A 19 12.49 4.92 -2.93
CA PRO A 19 12.78 3.62 -3.53
C PRO A 19 13.56 2.66 -2.61
N SER A 20 14.05 3.13 -1.45
CA SER A 20 14.71 2.30 -0.45
C SER A 20 13.76 1.67 0.57
N TYR A 21 12.46 2.02 0.52
CA TYR A 21 11.40 1.46 1.37
C TYR A 21 11.65 1.54 2.90
N PRO A 22 12.18 2.64 3.46
CA PRO A 22 12.56 2.70 4.88
C PRO A 22 11.38 2.60 5.85
N ASN A 23 10.17 3.00 5.43
CA ASN A 23 8.97 2.99 6.26
C ASN A 23 8.15 1.70 6.10
N LEU A 24 8.29 1.01 4.96
CA LEU A 24 7.57 -0.21 4.64
C LEU A 24 8.38 -1.48 4.92
N LEU A 25 9.68 -1.45 4.62
CA LEU A 25 10.60 -2.60 4.71
C LEU A 25 11.79 -2.33 5.65
N PRO A 26 11.56 -1.86 6.90
CA PRO A 26 12.64 -1.70 7.87
C PRO A 26 13.27 -3.04 8.24
N ALA A 27 14.41 -2.98 8.94
CA ALA A 27 15.09 -4.18 9.44
C ALA A 27 14.14 -5.04 10.29
N GLY A 28 14.07 -6.35 9.97
CA GLY A 28 13.20 -7.31 10.65
C GLY A 28 11.91 -7.64 9.89
N VAL A 29 11.54 -6.87 8.87
CA VAL A 29 10.46 -7.25 7.93
C VAL A 29 10.96 -8.32 6.98
N ALA A 30 10.18 -9.40 6.85
CA ALA A 30 10.47 -10.47 5.92
C ALA A 30 9.68 -10.28 4.62
N VAL A 31 10.38 -10.33 3.49
CA VAL A 31 9.82 -10.15 2.15
C VAL A 31 10.12 -11.40 1.33
N THR A 32 9.09 -11.98 0.73
CA THR A 32 9.22 -13.16 -0.13
C THR A 32 8.50 -12.92 -1.45
N ASP A 33 9.25 -12.90 -2.54
CA ASP A 33 8.66 -12.84 -3.88
C ASP A 33 8.02 -14.19 -4.23
N LEU A 34 6.73 -14.14 -4.58
CA LEU A 34 5.96 -15.35 -4.90
C LEU A 34 6.30 -15.89 -6.29
N THR A 35 6.60 -15.00 -7.23
CA THR A 35 7.13 -15.32 -8.55
C THR A 35 8.19 -14.30 -8.96
N ALA A 36 8.89 -14.53 -10.07
CA ALA A 36 9.92 -13.61 -10.56
C ALA A 36 9.38 -12.19 -10.83
N THR A 37 8.16 -12.06 -11.36
CA THR A 37 7.66 -10.78 -11.90
C THR A 37 6.39 -10.26 -11.23
N ILE A 38 5.69 -11.09 -10.47
CA ILE A 38 4.42 -10.74 -9.83
C ILE A 38 4.31 -11.37 -8.44
N GLY A 39 3.70 -10.65 -7.52
CA GLY A 39 3.40 -11.16 -6.19
C GLY A 39 4.59 -11.06 -5.25
N THR A 40 4.31 -10.47 -4.09
CA THR A 40 5.24 -10.42 -2.96
C THR A 40 4.45 -10.61 -1.67
N GLU A 41 4.93 -11.47 -0.78
CA GLU A 41 4.41 -11.62 0.58
C GLU A 41 5.29 -10.82 1.54
N VAL A 42 4.68 -10.08 2.46
CA VAL A 42 5.36 -9.26 3.47
C VAL A 42 4.87 -9.65 4.87
N ARG A 43 5.81 -9.83 5.81
CA ARG A 43 5.59 -10.20 7.21
C ARG A 43 6.38 -9.29 8.14
N GLY A 44 5.80 -8.98 9.31
CA GLY A 44 6.48 -8.24 10.37
C GLY A 44 6.23 -6.73 10.38
N ILE A 45 5.24 -6.24 9.64
CA ILE A 45 4.78 -4.85 9.70
C ILE A 45 3.24 -4.79 9.60
N PRO A 46 2.56 -4.08 10.52
CA PRO A 46 1.12 -3.87 10.42
C PRO A 46 0.78 -2.68 9.52
N LEU A 47 -0.18 -2.86 8.61
CA LEU A 47 -0.62 -1.81 7.68
C LEU A 47 -1.27 -0.62 8.41
N SER A 48 -1.89 -0.87 9.56
CA SER A 48 -2.52 0.14 10.41
C SER A 48 -1.54 1.21 10.91
N SER A 49 -0.25 0.86 11.06
CA SER A 49 0.78 1.77 11.60
C SER A 49 1.53 2.55 10.52
N LEU A 50 1.21 2.36 9.24
CA LEU A 50 1.94 3.03 8.16
C LEU A 50 1.68 4.53 8.16
N SER A 51 2.78 5.29 8.14
CA SER A 51 2.76 6.72 7.84
C SER A 51 2.33 6.98 6.40
N SER A 52 2.06 8.23 6.04
CA SER A 52 1.82 8.61 4.63
C SER A 52 2.98 8.20 3.72
N ALA A 53 4.23 8.38 4.16
CA ALA A 53 5.41 7.93 3.42
C ALA A 53 5.43 6.39 3.25
N GLY A 54 5.09 5.63 4.29
CA GLY A 54 4.95 4.17 4.19
C GLY A 54 3.82 3.73 3.25
N LYS A 55 2.73 4.50 3.17
CA LYS A 55 1.65 4.24 2.19
C LYS A 55 2.08 4.57 0.75
N ASP A 56 2.83 5.65 0.54
CA ASP A 56 3.43 5.94 -0.77
C ASP A 56 4.37 4.79 -1.20
N GLU A 57 5.23 4.33 -0.29
CA GLU A 57 6.10 3.16 -0.49
C GLU A 57 5.33 1.88 -0.81
N LEU A 58 4.20 1.64 -0.13
CA LEU A 58 3.31 0.53 -0.43
C LEU A 58 2.73 0.64 -1.85
N ALA A 59 2.24 1.80 -2.25
CA ALA A 59 1.74 2.03 -3.61
C ALA A 59 2.81 1.71 -4.67
N ARG A 60 4.05 2.14 -4.42
CA ARG A 60 5.18 1.85 -5.30
C ARG A 60 5.46 0.34 -5.38
N LEU A 61 5.55 -0.35 -4.24
CA LEU A 61 5.80 -1.80 -4.22
C LEU A 61 4.70 -2.56 -4.98
N VAL A 62 3.44 -2.15 -4.83
CA VAL A 62 2.32 -2.70 -5.60
C VAL A 62 2.46 -2.38 -7.10
N ALA A 63 2.89 -1.17 -7.48
CA ALA A 63 3.13 -0.84 -8.89
C ALA A 63 4.23 -1.72 -9.52
N GLU A 64 5.29 -2.04 -8.77
CA GLU A 64 6.38 -2.90 -9.20
C GLU A 64 5.96 -4.38 -9.25
N ARG A 65 5.30 -4.87 -8.20
CA ARG A 65 5.01 -6.31 -7.99
C ARG A 65 3.59 -6.74 -8.34
N LYS A 66 2.73 -5.80 -8.75
CA LYS A 66 1.31 -5.92 -9.12
C LYS A 66 0.36 -6.32 -7.99
N VAL A 67 0.78 -7.23 -7.12
CA VAL A 67 0.03 -7.65 -5.94
C VAL A 67 0.98 -7.88 -4.78
N VAL A 68 0.62 -7.40 -3.60
CA VAL A 68 1.39 -7.58 -2.37
C VAL A 68 0.44 -8.08 -1.28
N ALA A 69 0.83 -9.15 -0.60
CA ALA A 69 0.06 -9.75 0.47
C ALA A 69 0.77 -9.53 1.81
N PHE A 70 0.11 -8.82 2.73
CA PHE A 70 0.59 -8.64 4.10
C PHE A 70 -0.02 -9.72 4.99
N ARG A 71 0.81 -10.33 5.83
CA ARG A 71 0.39 -11.41 6.74
C ARG A 71 0.38 -10.93 8.19
N ASP A 72 -0.40 -11.62 9.01
CA ASP A 72 -0.46 -11.40 10.46
C ASP A 72 -0.86 -9.94 10.80
N GLN A 73 -1.90 -9.46 10.12
CA GLN A 73 -2.37 -8.07 10.20
C GLN A 73 -3.46 -7.91 11.27
N ASP A 74 -3.38 -6.82 12.01
CA ASP A 74 -4.42 -6.30 12.91
C ASP A 74 -5.56 -5.58 12.16
N PHE A 75 -5.41 -5.46 10.84
CA PHE A 75 -6.29 -4.67 9.98
C PHE A 75 -7.76 -5.12 10.03
N ALA A 76 -8.02 -6.40 10.29
CA ALA A 76 -9.36 -6.96 10.42
C ALA A 76 -10.08 -6.51 11.71
N ASP A 77 -9.33 -6.09 12.73
CA ASP A 77 -9.86 -5.64 14.01
C ASP A 77 -10.10 -4.12 14.05
N LEU A 78 -9.70 -3.39 13.00
CA LEU A 78 -9.87 -1.95 12.92
C LEU A 78 -11.35 -1.56 12.73
N PRO A 79 -11.77 -0.40 13.28
CA PRO A 79 -13.04 0.22 12.89
C PRO A 79 -13.13 0.42 11.37
N ILE A 80 -14.32 0.26 10.81
CA ILE A 80 -14.55 0.34 9.36
C ILE A 80 -14.09 1.69 8.81
N GLU A 81 -14.26 2.78 9.57
CA GLU A 81 -13.85 4.12 9.18
C GLU A 81 -12.34 4.21 8.92
N GLN A 82 -11.51 3.53 9.70
CA GLN A 82 -10.07 3.52 9.51
C GLN A 82 -9.66 2.70 8.28
N ALA A 83 -10.36 1.59 8.01
CA ALA A 83 -10.15 0.82 6.78
C ALA A 83 -10.55 1.62 5.53
N LEU A 84 -11.64 2.39 5.62
CA LEU A 84 -12.07 3.30 4.56
C LEU A 84 -11.06 4.43 4.36
N GLU A 85 -10.57 5.06 5.42
CA GLU A 85 -9.53 6.09 5.34
C GLU A 85 -8.23 5.54 4.73
N PHE A 86 -7.84 4.34 5.13
CA PHE A 86 -6.69 3.66 4.56
C PHE A 86 -6.85 3.41 3.06
N GLY A 87 -8.00 2.86 2.63
CA GLY A 87 -8.30 2.62 1.22
C GLY A 87 -8.35 3.91 0.39
N SER A 88 -9.00 4.95 0.92
CA SER A 88 -9.18 6.25 0.26
C SER A 88 -7.85 6.96 -0.05
N TYR A 89 -6.77 6.60 0.66
CA TYR A 89 -5.44 7.13 0.38
C TYR A 89 -4.94 6.80 -1.04
N PHE A 90 -5.37 5.66 -1.59
CA PHE A 90 -4.89 5.14 -2.87
C PHE A 90 -5.79 5.51 -4.06
N GLY A 91 -6.97 6.10 -3.80
CA GLY A 91 -7.94 6.51 -4.81
C GLY A 91 -9.34 5.93 -4.61
#